data_AF-A0A1H0LYJ4-F1
#
_entry.id   AF-A0A1H0LYJ4-F1
#
_cell.length_a   1.000
_cell.length_b   1.000
_cell.length_c   1.000
_cell.angle_alpha   90.00
_cell.angle_beta   90.00
_cell.angle_gamma   90.00
#
_symmetry.space_group_name_H-M   'P 1'
#
loop_
_entity.id
_entity.type
_entity.pdbx_description
1 polymer ?
#
loop_
_entity_poly.entity_id
_entity_poly.type
_entity_poly.pdbx_seq_one_letter_code
_entity_poly.pdbx_strand_id
1 'polypeptide(L)'
;MKTNISSVLKNLGIQELNPAYSTGNHWAASSNAKTIDSYSPVDGKKIASVQVATADDYETVMKKAEEAFVFWRGLPAPKRGDIVRQFGDALRESKEDLGTLVSYEMGKSLQEGFGEVQEMIDICDFAVGLSRQLYGLTMHSERPNHRMYEQWHPMGIVGIISAFNFPVAVWAWNTALAWVCGNVCVWKPSSKTPLCAVACQHIIAKVLKANDLPEGISSLLIGNAVGDMMNNDKRIPLVSFTGSTRIGRMVSTAVAGRFGRSILELGGNNAIIISKDADLDMSIIGAVFGAVGTAGQRCTSTRRLIIHEDIYEDFKNKLVKAYGQLRIGDPLDQHNHVGPLIDVYAADMYTDAIEKGKKEGARFVVEGGVLSGDQYSSGCYVKPCVAEVENHFDIVQEETFAPILYLIKYKTLDEAIALQNGVPQGLSSAIMTLNLREAEQFLSAAGSDCGIANVNIGTSGAEIGGAFGGEKETGGGRESGSDAWKGYMRRQTNTINYANTLPLAQGIKFDL
;
A
#
# COMPACT_ATOMS: atom_id res chain seq x y z
N MET A 1 19.56 -13.87 -19.87
CA MET A 1 20.68 -12.90 -19.77
C MET A 1 20.80 -12.51 -18.31
N LYS A 2 22.00 -12.43 -17.72
CA LYS A 2 22.15 -11.91 -16.36
C LYS A 2 21.85 -10.41 -16.40
N THR A 3 20.82 -9.97 -15.70
CA THR A 3 20.47 -8.55 -15.58
C THR A 3 21.63 -7.80 -14.94
N ASN A 4 22.15 -6.77 -15.62
CA ASN A 4 23.25 -5.97 -15.11
C ASN A 4 22.69 -4.90 -14.16
N ILE A 5 22.66 -5.19 -12.86
CA ILE A 5 22.12 -4.25 -11.88
C ILE A 5 22.86 -2.90 -11.89
N SER A 6 24.16 -2.87 -12.21
CA SER A 6 24.93 -1.62 -12.27
C SER A 6 24.44 -0.68 -13.38
N SER A 7 23.97 -1.19 -14.53
CA SER A 7 23.37 -0.33 -15.56
C SER A 7 22.00 0.19 -15.14
N VAL A 8 21.19 -0.64 -14.47
CA VAL A 8 19.89 -0.25 -13.93
C VAL A 8 20.04 0.90 -12.93
N LEU A 9 20.95 0.77 -11.95
CA LEU A 9 21.22 1.81 -10.96
C LEU A 9 21.65 3.12 -11.63
N LYS A 10 22.54 3.04 -12.63
CA LYS A 10 23.00 4.22 -13.38
C LYS A 10 21.85 4.91 -14.13
N ASN A 11 20.99 4.16 -14.81
CA ASN A 11 19.85 4.71 -15.56
C ASN A 11 18.84 5.43 -14.65
N LEU A 12 18.65 4.90 -13.43
CA LEU A 12 17.78 5.47 -12.41
C LEU A 12 18.43 6.63 -11.62
N GLY A 13 19.69 6.98 -11.91
CA GLY A 13 20.42 8.06 -11.24
C GLY A 13 20.93 7.71 -9.85
N ILE A 14 20.92 6.43 -9.47
CA ILE A 14 21.37 5.96 -8.17
C ILE A 14 22.90 6.07 -8.08
N GLN A 15 23.37 6.74 -7.04
CA GLN A 15 24.79 6.92 -6.72
C GLN A 15 25.23 5.91 -5.65
N GLU A 16 26.55 5.76 -5.44
CA GLU A 16 27.09 4.94 -4.35
C GLU A 16 26.64 5.47 -2.97
N LEU A 17 26.58 6.80 -2.82
CA LEU A 17 26.02 7.49 -1.66
C LEU A 17 24.99 8.51 -2.15
N ASN A 18 23.73 8.32 -1.76
CA ASN A 18 22.63 9.19 -2.17
C ASN A 18 22.27 10.20 -1.07
N PRO A 19 21.88 11.44 -1.41
CA PRO A 19 21.58 12.47 -0.44
C PRO A 19 20.35 12.16 0.43
N ALA A 20 20.25 12.82 1.58
CA ALA A 20 19.25 12.54 2.60
C ALA A 20 17.83 12.98 2.24
N TYR A 21 17.73 14.02 1.41
CA TYR A 21 16.45 14.58 1.01
C TYR A 21 16.48 15.18 -0.39
N SER A 22 15.28 15.39 -0.93
CA SER A 22 15.03 16.15 -2.13
C SER A 22 13.81 17.06 -1.95
N THR A 23 13.86 18.26 -2.51
CA THR A 23 12.69 19.16 -2.63
C THR A 23 12.09 19.14 -4.03
N GLY A 24 12.48 18.20 -4.89
CA GLY A 24 12.16 18.22 -6.32
C GLY A 24 13.42 17.90 -7.11
N ASN A 25 14.04 18.90 -7.70
CA ASN A 25 15.31 18.76 -8.41
C ASN A 25 16.52 18.95 -7.52
N HIS A 26 16.38 19.69 -6.42
CA HIS A 26 17.48 19.93 -5.50
C HIS A 26 17.61 18.77 -4.52
N TRP A 27 18.81 18.22 -4.41
CA TRP A 27 19.19 17.14 -3.51
C TRP A 27 20.28 17.61 -2.56
N ALA A 28 20.14 17.29 -1.28
CA ALA A 28 21.12 17.68 -0.28
C ALA A 28 21.08 16.76 0.95
N ALA A 29 22.06 16.96 1.82
CA ALA A 29 22.15 16.36 3.14
C ALA A 29 22.92 17.30 4.06
N SER A 30 22.59 17.29 5.35
CA SER A 30 23.41 17.92 6.38
C SER A 30 24.82 17.30 6.41
N SER A 31 25.85 18.09 6.72
CA SER A 31 27.26 17.65 6.73
C SER A 31 27.57 16.54 7.75
N ASN A 32 26.73 16.39 8.77
CA ASN A 32 26.80 15.37 9.80
C ASN A 32 25.72 14.27 9.65
N ALA A 33 25.04 14.20 8.51
CA ALA A 33 24.01 13.21 8.27
C ALA A 33 24.58 11.78 8.41
N LYS A 34 23.89 10.96 9.22
CA LYS A 34 24.20 9.53 9.33
C LYS A 34 23.88 8.85 8.00
N THR A 35 24.48 7.68 7.79
CA THR A 35 24.26 6.88 6.58
C THR A 35 23.61 5.55 6.97
N ILE A 36 22.72 5.06 6.12
CA ILE A 36 22.24 3.67 6.14
C ILE A 36 22.60 3.00 4.81
N ASP A 37 22.92 1.71 4.89
CA ASP A 37 23.24 0.88 3.73
C ASP A 37 22.00 0.10 3.30
N SER A 38 21.72 0.10 1.99
CA SER A 38 20.69 -0.74 1.39
C SER A 38 21.33 -2.04 0.90
N TYR A 39 20.81 -3.17 1.36
CA TYR A 39 21.28 -4.51 1.01
C TYR A 39 20.21 -5.24 0.23
N SER A 40 20.62 -6.00 -0.79
CA SER A 40 19.69 -6.87 -1.51
C SER A 40 19.39 -8.12 -0.69
N PRO A 41 18.11 -8.47 -0.44
CA PRO A 41 17.77 -9.77 0.14
C PRO A 41 18.05 -10.94 -0.82
N VAL A 42 18.31 -10.67 -2.10
CA VAL A 42 18.54 -11.68 -3.14
C VAL A 42 19.88 -12.38 -2.93
N ASP A 43 20.93 -11.63 -2.64
CA ASP A 43 22.30 -12.15 -2.52
C ASP A 43 23.10 -11.58 -1.33
N GLY A 44 22.45 -10.78 -0.48
CA GLY A 44 23.05 -10.20 0.72
C GLY A 44 24.05 -9.08 0.43
N LYS A 45 24.22 -8.66 -0.83
CA LYS A 45 25.19 -7.63 -1.19
C LYS A 45 24.64 -6.24 -0.96
N LYS A 46 25.53 -5.33 -0.57
CA LYS A 46 25.26 -3.90 -0.53
C LYS A 46 24.99 -3.39 -1.94
N ILE A 47 23.87 -2.69 -2.12
CA ILE A 47 23.48 -2.04 -3.38
C ILE A 47 24.11 -0.65 -3.45
N ALA A 48 23.79 0.20 -2.47
CA ALA A 48 24.31 1.55 -2.28
C ALA A 48 24.02 2.04 -0.85
N SER A 49 24.44 3.25 -0.54
CA SER A 49 24.17 3.94 0.72
C SER A 49 23.25 5.14 0.51
N VAL A 50 22.51 5.51 1.54
CA VAL A 50 21.72 6.76 1.59
C VAL A 50 22.00 7.51 2.88
N GLN A 51 22.09 8.82 2.80
CA GLN A 51 22.15 9.67 3.99
C GLN A 51 20.77 9.76 4.65
N VAL A 52 20.74 10.03 5.95
CA VAL A 52 19.52 10.12 6.75
C VAL A 52 19.26 11.57 7.10
N ALA A 53 18.04 12.03 6.83
CA ALA A 53 17.60 13.40 7.06
C ALA A 53 17.64 13.75 8.54
N THR A 54 18.20 14.92 8.84
CA THR A 54 18.18 15.55 10.15
C THR A 54 16.88 16.34 10.36
N ALA A 55 16.69 16.89 11.56
CA ALA A 55 15.59 17.83 11.82
C ALA A 55 15.72 19.13 10.99
N ASP A 56 16.94 19.59 10.72
CA ASP A 56 17.18 20.79 9.91
C ASP A 56 16.88 20.54 8.42
N ASP A 57 17.22 19.34 7.93
CA ASP A 57 16.83 18.88 6.59
C ASP A 57 15.29 18.83 6.46
N TYR A 58 14.61 18.27 7.47
CA TYR A 58 13.15 18.22 7.55
C TYR A 58 12.54 19.63 7.47
N GLU A 59 13.01 20.58 8.28
CA GLU A 59 12.51 21.96 8.26
C GLU A 59 12.75 22.66 6.92
N THR A 60 13.87 22.37 6.26
CA THR A 60 14.18 22.90 4.91
C THR A 60 13.15 22.40 3.89
N VAL A 61 12.87 21.10 3.91
CA VAL A 61 11.86 20.49 3.02
C VAL A 61 10.47 21.03 3.29
N MET A 62 10.07 21.14 4.55
CA MET A 62 8.73 21.61 4.91
C MET A 62 8.47 23.06 4.47
N LYS A 63 9.44 23.96 4.62
CA LYS A 63 9.32 25.34 4.12
C LYS A 63 9.11 25.37 2.60
N LYS A 64 9.84 24.54 1.85
CA LYS A 64 9.68 24.45 0.39
C LYS A 64 8.32 23.89 0.01
N ALA A 65 7.82 22.89 0.72
CA ALA A 65 6.48 22.36 0.51
C ALA A 65 5.39 23.43 0.77
N GLU A 66 5.50 24.24 1.83
CA GLU A 66 4.57 25.35 2.10
C GLU A 66 4.58 26.40 0.98
N GLU A 67 5.76 26.80 0.51
CA GLU A 67 5.93 27.72 -0.63
C GLU A 67 5.28 27.16 -1.91
N ALA A 68 5.57 25.89 -2.24
CA ALA A 68 5.04 25.22 -3.42
C ALA A 68 3.52 25.10 -3.39
N PHE A 69 2.95 24.80 -2.22
CA PHE A 69 1.50 24.62 -2.09
C PHE A 69 0.72 25.88 -2.48
N VAL A 70 1.23 27.07 -2.15
CA VAL A 70 0.59 28.35 -2.51
C VAL A 70 0.44 28.48 -4.03
N PHE A 71 1.47 28.09 -4.78
CA PHE A 71 1.44 28.06 -6.24
C PHE A 71 0.55 26.91 -6.76
N TRP A 72 0.81 25.69 -6.29
CA TRP A 72 0.22 24.47 -6.84
C TRP A 72 -1.30 24.41 -6.69
N ARG A 73 -1.84 24.87 -5.56
CA ARG A 73 -3.29 24.93 -5.33
C ARG A 73 -4.01 25.90 -6.27
N GLY A 74 -3.30 26.91 -6.79
CA GLY A 74 -3.82 27.90 -7.74
C GLY A 74 -3.81 27.42 -9.19
N LEU A 75 -3.03 26.38 -9.52
CA LEU A 75 -2.99 25.80 -10.85
C LEU A 75 -4.27 24.97 -11.10
N PRO A 76 -5.03 25.17 -12.19
CA PRO A 76 -6.25 24.40 -12.46
C PRO A 76 -6.04 22.88 -12.44
N ALA A 77 -6.99 22.13 -11.89
CA ALA A 77 -6.88 20.67 -11.75
C ALA A 77 -6.52 19.95 -13.05
N PRO A 78 -7.10 20.26 -14.23
CA PRO A 78 -6.70 19.61 -15.48
C PRO A 78 -5.24 19.88 -15.89
N LYS A 79 -4.66 21.03 -15.52
CA LYS A 79 -3.23 21.31 -15.76
C LYS A 79 -2.35 20.50 -14.82
N ARG A 80 -2.78 20.31 -13.56
CA ARG A 80 -2.11 19.37 -12.63
C ARG A 80 -2.18 17.94 -13.15
N GLY A 81 -3.34 17.55 -13.72
CA GLY A 81 -3.54 16.27 -14.40
C GLY A 81 -2.53 16.06 -15.54
N ASP A 82 -2.22 17.07 -16.35
CA ASP A 82 -1.20 16.91 -17.40
C ASP A 82 0.22 16.66 -16.85
N ILE A 83 0.58 17.24 -15.71
CA ILE A 83 1.85 16.91 -15.03
C ILE A 83 1.87 15.45 -14.59
N VAL A 84 0.76 14.95 -14.02
CA VAL A 84 0.62 13.53 -13.64
C VAL A 84 0.66 12.61 -14.87
N ARG A 85 0.08 13.03 -16.01
CA ARG A 85 0.18 12.31 -17.29
C ARG A 85 1.64 12.15 -17.73
N GLN A 86 2.40 13.24 -17.72
CA GLN A 86 3.82 13.24 -18.09
C GLN A 86 4.66 12.37 -17.13
N PHE A 87 4.30 12.35 -15.84
CA PHE A 87 4.90 11.42 -14.89
C PHE A 87 4.61 9.95 -15.24
N GLY A 88 3.37 9.62 -15.62
CA GLY A 88 3.02 8.30 -16.16
C GLY A 88 3.86 7.92 -17.39
N ASP A 89 4.11 8.86 -18.32
CA ASP A 89 4.99 8.62 -19.47
C ASP A 89 6.44 8.37 -19.07
N ALA A 90 6.99 9.16 -18.14
CA ALA A 90 8.34 8.97 -17.64
C ALA A 90 8.51 7.63 -16.90
N LEU A 91 7.46 7.15 -16.23
CA LEU A 91 7.42 5.81 -15.63
C LEU A 91 7.39 4.71 -16.71
N ARG A 92 6.64 4.88 -17.81
CA ARG A 92 6.64 3.94 -18.95
C ARG A 92 8.05 3.77 -19.52
N GLU A 93 8.77 4.87 -19.69
CA GLU A 93 10.16 4.86 -20.17
C GLU A 93 11.11 4.16 -19.18
N SER A 94 10.84 4.27 -17.89
CA SER A 94 11.70 3.74 -16.82
C SER A 94 11.25 2.38 -16.28
N LYS A 95 10.21 1.76 -16.86
CA LYS A 95 9.50 0.61 -16.28
C LYS A 95 10.41 -0.59 -16.03
N GLU A 96 11.23 -0.94 -17.02
CA GLU A 96 12.13 -2.10 -16.93
C GLU A 96 13.21 -1.89 -15.86
N ASP A 97 13.83 -0.71 -15.83
CA ASP A 97 14.86 -0.38 -14.85
C ASP A 97 14.27 -0.31 -13.43
N LEU A 98 13.17 0.42 -13.24
CA LEU A 98 12.56 0.59 -11.92
C LEU A 98 12.00 -0.74 -11.39
N GLY A 99 11.31 -1.53 -12.22
CA GLY A 99 10.78 -2.82 -11.79
C GLY A 99 11.89 -3.83 -11.46
N THR A 100 13.01 -3.79 -12.19
CA THR A 100 14.20 -4.57 -11.84
C THR A 100 14.78 -4.15 -10.49
N LEU A 101 14.89 -2.84 -10.22
CA LEU A 101 15.36 -2.33 -8.93
C LEU A 101 14.42 -2.76 -7.79
N VAL A 102 13.10 -2.68 -7.99
CA VAL A 102 12.11 -3.15 -7.01
C VAL A 102 12.34 -4.62 -6.68
N SER A 103 12.51 -5.48 -7.69
CA SER A 103 12.77 -6.90 -7.46
C SER A 103 14.09 -7.17 -6.76
N TYR A 104 15.15 -6.40 -7.06
CA TYR A 104 16.46 -6.61 -6.46
C TYR A 104 16.60 -6.01 -5.05
N GLU A 105 16.04 -4.84 -4.78
CA GLU A 105 16.09 -4.19 -3.46
C GLU A 105 15.04 -4.75 -2.49
N MET A 106 13.81 -5.04 -2.95
CA MET A 106 12.74 -5.56 -2.10
C MET A 106 12.69 -7.10 -2.05
N GLY A 107 13.04 -7.78 -3.14
CA GLY A 107 13.06 -9.25 -3.22
C GLY A 107 11.85 -9.92 -3.89
N LYS A 108 10.89 -9.14 -4.42
CA LYS A 108 9.74 -9.70 -5.17
C LYS A 108 10.12 -10.16 -6.57
N SER A 109 9.36 -11.09 -7.15
CA SER A 109 9.63 -11.60 -8.50
C SER A 109 9.67 -10.47 -9.53
N LEU A 110 10.46 -10.63 -10.61
CA LEU A 110 10.61 -9.62 -11.65
C LEU A 110 9.30 -9.20 -12.29
N GLN A 111 8.39 -10.16 -12.49
CA GLN A 111 7.05 -9.89 -13.02
C GLN A 111 6.23 -9.02 -12.07
N GLU A 112 6.33 -9.23 -10.76
CA GLU A 112 5.68 -8.36 -9.77
C GLU A 112 6.35 -6.99 -9.68
N GLY A 113 7.68 -6.89 -9.85
CA GLY A 113 8.38 -5.61 -9.95
C GLY A 113 7.88 -4.78 -11.13
N PHE A 114 7.74 -5.40 -12.32
CA PHE A 114 7.14 -4.76 -13.48
C PHE A 114 5.65 -4.45 -13.30
N GLY A 115 4.92 -5.34 -12.63
CA GLY A 115 3.51 -5.14 -12.30
C GLY A 115 3.32 -3.92 -11.39
N GLU A 116 4.14 -3.79 -10.35
CA GLU A 116 4.06 -2.66 -9.43
C GLU A 116 4.28 -1.32 -10.14
N VAL A 117 5.27 -1.23 -11.04
CA VAL A 117 5.48 -0.01 -11.83
C VAL A 117 4.34 0.22 -12.82
N GLN A 118 3.74 -0.85 -13.35
CA GLN A 118 2.53 -0.72 -14.18
C GLN A 118 1.37 -0.11 -13.38
N GLU A 119 1.17 -0.50 -12.13
CA GLU A 119 0.13 0.10 -11.28
C GLU A 119 0.37 1.60 -11.05
N MET A 120 1.64 2.04 -10.95
CA MET A 120 1.97 3.47 -10.90
C MET A 120 1.57 4.21 -12.18
N ILE A 121 1.78 3.58 -13.33
CA ILE A 121 1.43 4.13 -14.66
C ILE A 121 -0.10 4.24 -14.77
N ASP A 122 -0.82 3.19 -14.39
CA ASP A 122 -2.27 3.10 -14.54
C ASP A 122 -2.99 4.08 -13.59
N ILE A 123 -2.49 4.28 -12.36
CA ILE A 123 -3.06 5.29 -11.47
C ILE A 123 -2.80 6.71 -11.97
N CYS A 124 -1.68 6.96 -12.67
CA CYS A 124 -1.44 8.25 -13.29
C CYS A 124 -2.52 8.54 -14.34
N ASP A 125 -2.80 7.59 -15.24
CA ASP A 125 -3.84 7.73 -16.26
C ASP A 125 -5.24 7.92 -15.65
N PHE A 126 -5.57 7.14 -14.60
CA PHE A 126 -6.81 7.31 -13.85
C PHE A 126 -6.92 8.72 -13.26
N ALA A 127 -5.85 9.22 -12.63
CA ALA A 127 -5.80 10.54 -12.03
C ALA A 127 -5.92 11.67 -13.08
N VAL A 128 -5.45 11.46 -14.32
CA VAL A 128 -5.69 12.40 -15.43
C VAL A 128 -7.18 12.57 -15.70
N GLY A 129 -7.92 11.47 -15.79
CA GLY A 129 -9.39 11.50 -15.93
C GLY A 129 -10.05 12.20 -14.74
N LEU A 130 -9.65 11.82 -13.53
CA LEU A 130 -10.17 12.37 -12.28
C LEU A 130 -9.92 13.89 -12.15
N SER A 131 -8.82 14.41 -12.70
CA SER A 131 -8.49 15.85 -12.67
C SER A 131 -9.54 16.76 -13.33
N ARG A 132 -10.44 16.17 -14.14
CA ARG A 132 -11.59 16.84 -14.78
C ARG A 132 -12.92 16.58 -14.10
N GLN A 133 -12.91 15.73 -13.07
CA GLN A 133 -14.09 15.31 -12.33
C GLN A 133 -14.13 16.07 -11.00
N LEU A 134 -13.35 15.65 -9.99
CA LEU A 134 -13.30 16.23 -8.64
C LEU A 134 -14.63 16.87 -8.18
N TYR A 135 -15.73 16.14 -8.39
CA TYR A 135 -17.06 16.71 -8.40
C TYR A 135 -17.55 17.10 -7.00
N GLY A 136 -18.16 18.28 -6.90
CA GLY A 136 -19.04 18.64 -5.79
C GLY A 136 -20.50 18.31 -6.10
N LEU A 137 -21.42 18.92 -5.37
CA LEU A 137 -22.87 18.77 -5.58
C LEU A 137 -23.53 20.15 -5.68
N THR A 138 -24.50 20.31 -6.58
CA THR A 138 -25.42 21.46 -6.52
C THR A 138 -26.73 21.01 -5.90
N MET A 139 -27.28 21.79 -4.98
CA MET A 139 -28.53 21.48 -4.28
C MET A 139 -29.44 22.70 -4.17
N HIS A 140 -30.75 22.48 -4.11
CA HIS A 140 -31.72 23.57 -3.98
C HIS A 140 -31.70 24.11 -2.55
N SER A 141 -31.61 25.44 -2.42
CA SER A 141 -31.80 26.09 -1.12
C SER A 141 -33.29 26.14 -0.80
N GLU A 142 -33.63 25.92 0.47
CA GLU A 142 -34.98 26.20 1.00
C GLU A 142 -35.30 27.70 1.07
N ARG A 143 -34.29 28.56 0.95
CA ARG A 143 -34.42 30.03 1.04
C ARG A 143 -34.60 30.63 -0.34
N PRO A 144 -35.57 31.53 -0.55
CA PRO A 144 -35.65 32.33 -1.77
C PRO A 144 -34.36 33.11 -2.01
N ASN A 145 -33.99 33.30 -3.28
CA ASN A 145 -32.81 34.05 -3.69
C ASN A 145 -31.46 33.55 -3.11
N HIS A 146 -31.38 32.24 -2.82
CA HIS A 146 -30.14 31.60 -2.39
C HIS A 146 -29.75 30.46 -3.34
N ARG A 147 -28.45 30.31 -3.56
CA ARG A 147 -27.85 29.12 -4.20
C ARG A 147 -27.10 28.34 -3.14
N MET A 148 -27.28 27.02 -3.11
CA MET A 148 -26.52 26.12 -2.24
C MET A 148 -25.75 25.10 -3.06
N TYR A 149 -24.51 24.84 -2.67
CA TYR A 149 -23.68 23.82 -3.32
C TYR A 149 -22.56 23.36 -2.40
N GLU A 150 -22.02 22.19 -2.70
CA GLU A 150 -20.82 21.63 -2.13
C GLU A 150 -19.66 21.79 -3.10
N GLN A 151 -18.48 22.14 -2.59
CA GLN A 151 -17.23 22.19 -3.33
C GLN A 151 -16.10 21.55 -2.53
N TRP A 152 -15.02 21.19 -3.24
CA TRP A 152 -13.86 20.52 -2.68
C TRP A 152 -12.59 21.35 -2.93
N HIS A 153 -11.79 21.51 -1.89
CA HIS A 153 -10.54 22.27 -1.95
C HIS A 153 -9.34 21.41 -1.54
N PRO A 154 -8.14 21.69 -2.07
CA PRO A 154 -6.92 21.04 -1.64
C PRO A 154 -6.75 21.11 -0.12
N MET A 155 -6.21 20.04 0.46
CA MET A 155 -5.95 19.93 1.89
C MET A 155 -4.72 20.76 2.29
N GLY A 156 -3.61 20.65 1.56
CA GLY A 156 -2.33 21.25 1.92
C GLY A 156 -1.15 20.36 1.56
N ILE A 157 -0.26 20.16 2.54
CA ILE A 157 0.83 19.17 2.45
C ILE A 157 0.27 17.80 2.83
N VAL A 158 0.50 16.81 1.99
CA VAL A 158 0.21 15.40 2.27
C VAL A 158 1.51 14.71 2.64
N GLY A 159 1.60 14.26 3.88
CA GLY A 159 2.70 13.41 4.34
C GLY A 159 2.41 11.97 3.94
N ILE A 160 3.34 11.30 3.24
CA ILE A 160 3.21 9.91 2.82
C ILE A 160 4.29 9.10 3.52
N ILE A 161 3.90 8.07 4.28
CA ILE A 161 4.80 7.12 4.93
C ILE A 161 4.50 5.73 4.39
N SER A 162 5.41 5.16 3.61
CA SER A 162 5.18 3.87 2.92
C SER A 162 5.97 2.71 3.53
N ALA A 163 5.43 1.50 3.38
CA ALA A 163 6.05 0.24 3.77
C ALA A 163 7.10 -0.21 2.74
N PHE A 164 7.83 -1.29 3.06
CA PHE A 164 8.90 -1.82 2.19
C PHE A 164 8.38 -2.67 1.03
N ASN A 165 7.19 -3.27 1.17
CA ASN A 165 6.76 -4.37 0.32
C ASN A 165 6.14 -3.93 -1.00
N PHE A 166 5.60 -2.72 -1.05
CA PHE A 166 5.22 -2.02 -2.29
C PHE A 166 5.91 -0.65 -2.26
N PRO A 167 7.24 -0.62 -2.49
CA PRO A 167 8.06 0.56 -2.26
C PRO A 167 7.78 1.70 -3.25
N VAL A 168 7.04 1.45 -4.34
CA VAL A 168 6.76 2.46 -5.38
C VAL A 168 5.27 2.65 -5.65
N ALA A 169 4.44 1.60 -5.61
CA ALA A 169 3.01 1.72 -5.94
C ALA A 169 2.21 2.50 -4.89
N VAL A 170 2.39 2.22 -3.60
CA VAL A 170 1.65 2.90 -2.51
C VAL A 170 1.90 4.41 -2.55
N TRP A 171 3.15 4.82 -2.80
CA TRP A 171 3.48 6.23 -2.99
C TRP A 171 2.81 6.79 -4.25
N ALA A 172 2.84 6.06 -5.37
CA ALA A 172 2.21 6.50 -6.61
C ALA A 172 0.70 6.68 -6.47
N TRP A 173 0.00 5.75 -5.79
CA TRP A 173 -1.44 5.85 -5.53
C TRP A 173 -1.79 7.13 -4.76
N ASN A 174 -1.04 7.41 -3.70
CA ASN A 174 -1.23 8.62 -2.90
C ASN A 174 -0.89 9.88 -3.69
N THR A 175 0.29 9.91 -4.32
CA THR A 175 0.84 11.13 -4.90
C THR A 175 0.07 11.55 -6.16
N ALA A 176 -0.36 10.60 -7.00
CA ALA A 176 -1.12 10.90 -8.20
C ALA A 176 -2.45 11.58 -7.83
N LEU A 177 -3.19 11.03 -6.86
CA LEU A 177 -4.43 11.64 -6.36
C LEU A 177 -4.18 12.96 -5.65
N ALA A 178 -3.18 13.01 -4.75
CA ALA A 178 -2.86 14.21 -3.99
C ALA A 178 -2.49 15.39 -4.92
N TRP A 179 -1.66 15.15 -5.94
CA TRP A 179 -1.27 16.17 -6.91
C TRP A 179 -2.45 16.66 -7.76
N VAL A 180 -3.30 15.78 -8.31
CA VAL A 180 -4.48 16.25 -9.07
C VAL A 180 -5.49 16.95 -8.17
N CYS A 181 -5.57 16.57 -6.89
CA CYS A 181 -6.35 17.27 -5.85
C CYS A 181 -5.74 18.61 -5.43
N GLY A 182 -4.55 18.99 -5.92
CA GLY A 182 -3.91 20.28 -5.67
C GLY A 182 -3.07 20.35 -4.40
N ASN A 183 -2.72 19.20 -3.83
CA ASN A 183 -1.81 19.09 -2.69
C ASN A 183 -0.36 18.94 -3.17
N VAL A 184 0.59 19.20 -2.28
CA VAL A 184 2.00 18.84 -2.45
C VAL A 184 2.35 17.68 -1.53
N CYS A 185 3.35 16.89 -1.90
CA CYS A 185 3.66 15.63 -1.23
C CYS A 185 5.04 15.66 -0.57
N VAL A 186 5.10 15.16 0.67
CA VAL A 186 6.36 14.90 1.39
C VAL A 186 6.40 13.42 1.74
N TRP A 187 7.33 12.69 1.12
CA TRP A 187 7.42 11.24 1.22
C TRP A 187 8.57 10.80 2.13
N LYS A 188 8.24 9.90 3.07
CA LYS A 188 9.18 9.16 3.91
C LYS A 188 9.06 7.66 3.60
N PRO A 189 9.96 7.09 2.78
CA PRO A 189 9.91 5.67 2.39
C PRO A 189 10.42 4.77 3.50
N SER A 190 10.11 3.47 3.42
CA SER A 190 10.77 2.46 4.26
C SER A 190 12.29 2.55 4.14
N SER A 191 13.00 2.49 5.27
CA SER A 191 14.46 2.42 5.29
C SER A 191 15.03 1.09 4.77
N LYS A 192 14.17 0.09 4.49
CA LYS A 192 14.58 -1.17 3.84
C LYS A 192 14.67 -1.06 2.31
N THR A 193 14.00 -0.07 1.71
CA THR A 193 13.94 0.11 0.25
C THR A 193 14.14 1.58 -0.16
N PRO A 194 15.19 2.26 0.33
CA PRO A 194 15.36 3.69 0.07
C PRO A 194 15.72 4.00 -1.38
N LEU A 195 16.36 3.09 -2.13
CA LEU A 195 16.82 3.37 -3.50
C LEU A 195 15.66 3.39 -4.50
N CYS A 196 14.63 2.56 -4.30
CA CYS A 196 13.36 2.64 -5.03
C CYS A 196 12.75 4.05 -4.92
N ALA A 197 12.83 4.67 -3.74
CA ALA A 197 12.31 6.02 -3.52
C ALA A 197 13.16 7.10 -4.18
N VAL A 198 14.49 6.97 -4.11
CA VAL A 198 15.42 7.85 -4.81
C VAL A 198 15.18 7.80 -6.33
N ALA A 199 15.02 6.60 -6.89
CA ALA A 199 14.71 6.41 -8.30
C ALA A 199 13.40 7.09 -8.70
N CYS A 200 12.32 6.88 -7.94
CA CYS A 200 11.03 7.52 -8.18
C CYS A 200 11.14 9.06 -8.15
N GLN A 201 11.86 9.61 -7.17
CA GLN A 201 12.08 11.05 -7.06
C GLN A 201 12.88 11.61 -8.26
N HIS A 202 13.89 10.88 -8.76
CA HIS A 202 14.60 11.27 -9.98
C HIS A 202 13.70 11.27 -11.23
N ILE A 203 12.76 10.32 -11.34
CA ILE A 203 11.82 10.26 -12.47
C ILE A 203 10.90 11.47 -12.47
N ILE A 204 10.23 11.78 -11.34
CA ILE A 204 9.33 12.95 -11.27
C ILE A 204 10.09 14.27 -11.37
N ALA A 205 11.31 14.37 -10.84
CA ALA A 205 12.12 15.59 -10.91
C ALA A 205 12.35 16.06 -12.36
N LYS A 206 12.59 15.11 -13.29
CA LYS A 206 12.73 15.41 -14.72
C LYS A 206 11.49 16.10 -15.29
N VAL A 207 10.30 15.63 -14.91
CA VAL A 207 9.01 16.19 -15.34
C VAL A 207 8.79 17.58 -14.74
N LEU A 208 9.04 17.76 -13.44
CA LEU A 208 8.89 19.06 -12.78
C LEU A 208 9.82 20.11 -13.39
N LYS A 209 11.08 19.73 -13.66
CA LYS A 209 12.06 20.58 -14.32
C LYS A 209 11.67 20.97 -15.73
N ALA A 210 11.20 20.01 -16.53
CA ALA A 210 10.79 20.26 -17.91
C ALA A 210 9.59 21.22 -18.05
N ASN A 211 8.82 21.40 -16.97
CA ASN A 211 7.66 22.28 -16.90
C ASN A 211 7.93 23.57 -16.08
N ASP A 212 9.18 23.84 -15.71
CA ASP A 212 9.58 24.98 -14.88
C ASP A 212 8.75 25.14 -13.59
N LEU A 213 8.44 24.00 -12.95
CA LEU A 213 7.64 23.96 -11.73
C LEU A 213 8.49 24.20 -10.47
N PRO A 214 7.93 24.82 -9.43
CA PRO A 214 8.68 25.12 -8.21
C PRO A 214 9.06 23.85 -7.44
N GLU A 215 10.20 23.93 -6.75
CA GLU A 215 10.59 22.97 -5.70
C GLU A 215 9.50 22.92 -4.61
N GLY A 216 9.27 21.74 -4.04
CA GLY A 216 8.37 21.47 -2.92
C GLY A 216 7.10 20.69 -3.32
N ILE A 217 6.80 20.53 -4.62
CA ILE A 217 5.63 19.76 -5.08
C ILE A 217 5.77 18.26 -4.78
N SER A 218 6.98 17.71 -5.03
CA SER A 218 7.37 16.34 -4.70
C SER A 218 8.64 16.39 -3.87
N SER A 219 8.53 16.10 -2.58
CA SER A 219 9.67 16.07 -1.67
C SER A 219 9.90 14.67 -1.12
N LEU A 220 11.16 14.31 -0.88
CA LEU A 220 11.60 13.04 -0.32
C LEU A 220 12.47 13.30 0.91
N LEU A 221 12.22 12.58 2.00
CA LEU A 221 13.02 12.61 3.23
C LEU A 221 13.30 11.19 3.71
N ILE A 222 14.57 10.79 3.72
CA ILE A 222 14.97 9.43 4.08
C ILE A 222 15.32 9.39 5.57
N GLY A 223 14.65 8.52 6.34
CA GLY A 223 14.98 8.30 7.74
C GLY A 223 13.81 7.89 8.62
N ASN A 224 14.09 7.11 9.67
CA ASN A 224 13.04 6.67 10.60
C ASN A 224 12.48 7.81 11.46
N ALA A 225 13.35 8.70 11.97
CA ALA A 225 12.96 9.83 12.81
C ALA A 225 12.02 10.82 12.09
N VAL A 226 12.09 10.90 10.75
CA VAL A 226 11.21 11.75 9.94
C VAL A 226 9.73 11.37 10.13
N GLY A 227 9.42 10.09 10.34
CA GLY A 227 8.03 9.66 10.55
C GLY A 227 7.40 10.31 11.77
N ASP A 228 8.11 10.34 12.90
CA ASP A 228 7.63 10.98 14.13
C ASP A 228 7.53 12.50 13.98
N MET A 229 8.44 13.13 13.23
CA MET A 229 8.35 14.55 12.89
C MET A 229 7.06 14.84 12.09
N MET A 230 6.79 14.08 11.02
CA MET A 230 5.59 14.24 10.19
C MET A 230 4.28 14.04 10.99
N ASN A 231 4.26 13.01 11.84
CA ASN A 231 3.08 12.67 12.64
C ASN A 231 2.69 13.80 13.61
N ASN A 232 3.66 14.57 14.11
CA ASN A 232 3.43 15.65 15.07
C ASN A 232 3.38 17.06 14.45
N ASP A 233 3.62 17.19 13.13
CA ASP A 233 3.70 18.48 12.46
C ASP A 233 2.32 19.06 12.07
N LYS A 234 2.00 20.24 12.62
CA LYS A 234 0.72 20.93 12.36
C LYS A 234 0.60 21.48 10.93
N ARG A 235 1.71 21.61 10.19
CA ARG A 235 1.69 22.01 8.77
C ARG A 235 1.16 20.92 7.86
N ILE A 236 1.13 19.66 8.31
CA ILE A 236 0.68 18.50 7.54
C ILE A 236 -0.77 18.14 7.92
N PRO A 237 -1.79 18.63 7.20
CA PRO A 237 -3.19 18.33 7.51
C PRO A 237 -3.59 16.87 7.24
N LEU A 238 -2.86 16.16 6.38
CA LEU A 238 -3.13 14.75 6.06
C LEU A 238 -1.84 13.92 6.09
N VAL A 239 -1.84 12.84 6.86
CA VAL A 239 -0.80 11.79 6.82
C VAL A 239 -1.39 10.51 6.25
N SER A 240 -0.93 10.08 5.09
CA SER A 240 -1.16 8.72 4.60
C SER A 240 -0.06 7.81 5.14
N PHE A 241 -0.45 6.78 5.88
CA PHE A 241 0.46 5.82 6.47
C PHE A 241 0.09 4.40 6.05
N THR A 242 1.07 3.71 5.49
CA THR A 242 1.00 2.30 5.16
C THR A 242 2.07 1.52 5.93
N GLY A 243 1.67 0.49 6.67
CA GLY A 243 2.60 -0.30 7.46
C GLY A 243 1.92 -1.16 8.51
N SER A 244 2.68 -1.65 9.50
CA SER A 244 2.11 -2.53 10.53
C SER A 244 1.04 -1.82 11.37
N THR A 245 0.02 -2.55 11.80
CA THR A 245 -1.04 -2.04 12.67
C THR A 245 -0.51 -1.41 13.97
N ARG A 246 0.55 -1.99 14.56
CA ARG A 246 1.20 -1.45 15.78
C ARG A 246 1.67 -0.02 15.59
N ILE A 247 2.36 0.26 14.48
CA ILE A 247 2.83 1.63 14.17
C ILE A 247 1.66 2.51 13.71
N GLY A 248 0.69 1.97 12.98
CA GLY A 248 -0.53 2.68 12.58
C GLY A 248 -1.30 3.27 13.77
N ARG A 249 -1.43 2.52 14.88
CA ARG A 249 -2.02 3.04 16.12
C ARG A 249 -1.28 4.26 16.69
N MET A 250 0.07 4.23 16.66
CA MET A 250 0.90 5.35 17.12
C MET A 250 0.70 6.58 16.23
N VAL A 251 0.74 6.37 14.91
CA VAL A 251 0.51 7.43 13.89
C VAL A 251 -0.88 8.05 14.08
N SER A 252 -1.93 7.23 14.14
CA SER A 252 -3.31 7.68 14.32
C SER A 252 -3.47 8.52 15.58
N THR A 253 -2.87 8.08 16.69
CA THR A 253 -2.95 8.78 17.97
C THR A 253 -2.26 10.15 17.90
N ALA A 254 -1.05 10.20 17.34
CA ALA A 254 -0.28 11.44 17.20
C ALA A 254 -0.98 12.45 16.28
N VAL A 255 -1.44 11.99 15.11
CA VAL A 255 -2.11 12.84 14.12
C VAL A 255 -3.45 13.36 14.64
N ALA A 256 -4.26 12.49 15.28
CA ALA A 256 -5.51 12.91 15.91
C ALA A 256 -5.29 13.89 17.07
N GLY A 257 -4.21 13.72 17.85
CA GLY A 257 -3.84 14.63 18.95
C GLY A 257 -3.63 16.07 18.53
N ARG A 258 -3.35 16.31 17.24
CA ARG A 258 -3.24 17.66 16.63
C ARG A 258 -4.38 17.98 15.66
N PHE A 259 -5.47 17.23 15.67
CA PHE A 259 -6.62 17.34 14.76
C PHE A 259 -6.26 17.23 13.26
N GLY A 260 -5.17 16.52 12.95
CA GLY A 260 -4.87 16.13 11.57
C GLY A 260 -5.77 14.98 11.10
N ARG A 261 -5.78 14.72 9.81
CA ARG A 261 -6.43 13.53 9.22
C ARG A 261 -5.38 12.47 8.89
N SER A 262 -5.81 11.22 8.94
CA SER A 262 -4.99 10.09 8.53
C SER A 262 -5.71 9.22 7.50
N ILE A 263 -4.99 8.73 6.49
CA ILE A 263 -5.36 7.55 5.71
C ILE A 263 -4.49 6.43 6.25
N LEU A 264 -5.11 5.37 6.76
CA LEU A 264 -4.41 4.27 7.41
C LEU A 264 -4.64 2.99 6.62
N GLU A 265 -3.57 2.47 6.03
CA GLU A 265 -3.53 1.20 5.29
C GLU A 265 -2.62 0.22 6.03
N LEU A 266 -3.22 -0.56 6.95
CA LEU A 266 -2.48 -1.36 7.92
C LEU A 266 -2.45 -2.86 7.57
N GLY A 267 -2.16 -3.70 8.57
CA GLY A 267 -1.99 -5.15 8.39
C GLY A 267 -3.25 -5.87 7.92
N GLY A 268 -3.05 -7.03 7.32
CA GLY A 268 -4.12 -7.92 6.83
C GLY A 268 -3.92 -9.36 7.27
N ASN A 269 -4.99 -9.99 7.74
CA ASN A 269 -5.01 -11.44 8.04
C ASN A 269 -6.08 -12.13 7.18
N ASN A 270 -5.83 -12.07 5.88
CA ASN A 270 -6.80 -12.34 4.83
C ASN A 270 -7.09 -13.84 4.73
N ALA A 271 -8.35 -14.21 4.48
CA ALA A 271 -8.72 -15.58 4.24
C ALA A 271 -9.46 -15.80 2.92
N ILE A 272 -9.36 -17.03 2.43
CA ILE A 272 -10.23 -17.57 1.39
C ILE A 272 -11.10 -18.66 2.00
N ILE A 273 -12.42 -18.52 1.87
CA ILE A 273 -13.40 -19.58 2.17
C ILE A 273 -13.51 -20.48 0.93
N ILE A 274 -13.32 -21.79 1.07
CA ILE A 274 -13.49 -22.77 0.00
C ILE A 274 -14.78 -23.55 0.25
N SER A 275 -15.79 -23.30 -0.57
CA SER A 275 -17.07 -24.03 -0.53
C SER A 275 -16.93 -25.45 -1.07
N LYS A 276 -17.81 -26.35 -0.63
CA LYS A 276 -17.97 -27.68 -1.26
C LYS A 276 -18.39 -27.58 -2.74
N ASP A 277 -19.02 -26.47 -3.12
CA ASP A 277 -19.47 -26.17 -4.49
C ASP A 277 -18.39 -25.39 -5.28
N ALA A 278 -17.15 -25.33 -4.79
CA ALA A 278 -16.06 -24.61 -5.45
C ALA A 278 -15.47 -25.40 -6.64
N ASP A 279 -14.99 -24.67 -7.65
CA ASP A 279 -14.01 -25.22 -8.61
C ASP A 279 -12.67 -25.39 -7.88
N LEU A 280 -12.32 -26.62 -7.53
CA LEU A 280 -11.11 -26.91 -6.76
C LEU A 280 -9.82 -26.55 -7.49
N ASP A 281 -9.77 -26.71 -8.81
CA ASP A 281 -8.53 -26.47 -9.56
C ASP A 281 -8.23 -24.97 -9.65
N MET A 282 -9.24 -24.16 -9.94
CA MET A 282 -9.14 -22.70 -9.87
C MET A 282 -8.82 -22.21 -8.45
N SER A 283 -9.48 -22.80 -7.46
CA SER A 283 -9.30 -22.44 -6.04
C SER A 283 -7.87 -22.69 -5.56
N ILE A 284 -7.25 -23.80 -6.00
CA ILE A 284 -5.85 -24.11 -5.68
C ILE A 284 -4.90 -23.06 -6.27
N ILE A 285 -5.11 -22.63 -7.51
CA ILE A 285 -4.29 -21.58 -8.14
C ILE A 285 -4.38 -20.28 -7.34
N GLY A 286 -5.60 -19.84 -7.02
CA GLY A 286 -5.84 -18.63 -6.25
C GLY A 286 -5.24 -18.69 -4.84
N ALA A 287 -5.37 -19.83 -4.16
CA ALA A 287 -4.81 -20.05 -2.84
C ALA A 287 -3.28 -20.05 -2.83
N VAL A 288 -2.65 -20.81 -3.73
CA VAL A 288 -1.17 -20.89 -3.83
C VAL A 288 -0.60 -19.53 -4.18
N PHE A 289 -1.10 -18.87 -5.24
CA PHE A 289 -0.60 -17.55 -5.64
C PHE A 289 -0.76 -16.50 -4.54
N GLY A 290 -1.92 -16.46 -3.88
CA GLY A 290 -2.18 -15.51 -2.79
C GLY A 290 -1.30 -15.74 -1.56
N ALA A 291 -0.95 -16.98 -1.25
CA ALA A 291 -0.14 -17.32 -0.08
C ALA A 291 1.37 -17.16 -0.30
N VAL A 292 1.87 -17.55 -1.49
CA VAL A 292 3.33 -17.59 -1.76
C VAL A 292 3.84 -16.41 -2.58
N GLY A 293 2.95 -15.69 -3.28
CA GLY A 293 3.30 -14.48 -4.02
C GLY A 293 3.99 -13.46 -3.12
N THR A 294 5.04 -12.82 -3.64
CA THR A 294 5.90 -11.91 -2.86
C THR A 294 6.46 -12.54 -1.56
N ALA A 295 6.65 -13.86 -1.52
CA ALA A 295 7.02 -14.62 -0.31
C ALA A 295 6.09 -14.34 0.90
N GLY A 296 4.79 -14.15 0.66
CA GLY A 296 3.80 -13.88 1.73
C GLY A 296 3.86 -12.47 2.32
N GLN A 297 4.60 -11.56 1.68
CA GLN A 297 4.83 -10.19 2.14
C GLN A 297 3.92 -9.17 1.45
N ARG A 298 2.71 -9.57 1.02
CA ARG A 298 1.66 -8.62 0.64
C ARG A 298 0.79 -8.35 1.86
N CYS A 299 0.27 -7.12 1.99
CA CYS A 299 -0.81 -6.86 2.95
C CYS A 299 -2.04 -7.73 2.62
N THR A 300 -2.26 -8.04 1.34
CA THR A 300 -3.33 -8.89 0.83
C THR A 300 -2.99 -10.38 0.73
N SER A 301 -1.83 -10.84 1.24
CA SER A 301 -1.46 -12.26 1.18
C SER A 301 -2.49 -13.13 1.88
N THR A 302 -2.83 -14.26 1.27
CA THR A 302 -3.71 -15.26 1.88
C THR A 302 -2.98 -15.91 3.04
N ARG A 303 -3.50 -15.76 4.26
CA ARG A 303 -2.91 -16.35 5.47
C ARG A 303 -3.74 -17.51 6.02
N ARG A 304 -5.06 -17.48 5.78
CA ARG A 304 -6.01 -18.49 6.25
C ARG A 304 -6.80 -19.08 5.08
N LEU A 305 -6.95 -20.40 5.05
CA LEU A 305 -7.92 -21.09 4.20
C LEU A 305 -8.95 -21.75 5.09
N ILE A 306 -10.21 -21.37 4.89
CA ILE A 306 -11.35 -21.88 5.64
C ILE A 306 -12.11 -22.82 4.69
N ILE A 307 -11.92 -24.12 4.85
CA ILE A 307 -12.28 -25.13 3.84
C ILE A 307 -13.42 -26.01 4.37
N HIS A 308 -14.44 -26.25 3.54
CA HIS A 308 -15.59 -27.06 3.92
C HIS A 308 -15.17 -28.51 4.21
N GLU A 309 -15.71 -29.11 5.28
CA GLU A 309 -15.31 -30.43 5.77
C GLU A 309 -15.35 -31.53 4.70
N ASP A 310 -16.38 -31.54 3.86
CA ASP A 310 -16.59 -32.51 2.77
C ASP A 310 -15.45 -32.57 1.73
N ILE A 311 -14.74 -31.47 1.49
CA ILE A 311 -13.69 -31.38 0.46
C ILE A 311 -12.29 -31.14 1.06
N TYR A 312 -12.19 -31.09 2.40
CA TYR A 312 -10.98 -30.66 3.08
C TYR A 312 -9.76 -31.51 2.74
N GLU A 313 -9.89 -32.84 2.80
CA GLU A 313 -8.77 -33.75 2.56
C GLU A 313 -8.33 -33.70 1.09
N ASP A 314 -9.26 -33.62 0.15
CA ASP A 314 -8.97 -33.53 -1.28
C ASP A 314 -8.27 -32.20 -1.63
N PHE A 315 -8.77 -31.08 -1.10
CA PHE A 315 -8.16 -29.78 -1.29
C PHE A 315 -6.76 -29.72 -0.67
N LYS A 316 -6.59 -30.19 0.57
CA LYS A 316 -5.30 -30.26 1.25
C LYS A 316 -4.28 -31.08 0.45
N ASN A 317 -4.67 -32.25 -0.04
CA ASN A 317 -3.79 -33.11 -0.83
C ASN A 317 -3.36 -32.45 -2.15
N LYS A 318 -4.26 -31.74 -2.83
CA LYS A 318 -3.93 -30.93 -4.02
C LYS A 318 -2.98 -29.79 -3.67
N LEU A 319 -3.22 -29.09 -2.55
CA LEU A 319 -2.41 -27.97 -2.09
C LEU A 319 -0.97 -28.40 -1.76
N VAL A 320 -0.80 -29.49 -1.01
CA VAL A 320 0.52 -30.06 -0.68
C VAL A 320 1.30 -30.41 -1.96
N LYS A 321 0.64 -31.02 -2.95
CA LYS A 321 1.26 -31.33 -4.25
C LYS A 321 1.69 -30.07 -4.99
N ALA A 322 0.87 -29.02 -4.99
CA ALA A 322 1.18 -27.75 -5.63
C ALA A 322 2.38 -27.05 -4.96
N TYR A 323 2.45 -27.06 -3.63
CA TYR A 323 3.60 -26.53 -2.88
C TYR A 323 4.91 -27.27 -3.22
N GLY A 324 4.84 -28.58 -3.46
CA GLY A 324 6.00 -29.38 -3.90
C GLY A 324 6.56 -29.01 -5.27
N GLN A 325 5.85 -28.19 -6.06
CA GLN A 325 6.28 -27.72 -7.39
C GLN A 325 6.87 -26.30 -7.38
N LEU A 326 6.92 -25.64 -6.21
CA LEU A 326 7.43 -24.28 -6.10
C LEU A 326 8.94 -24.22 -6.36
N ARG A 327 9.35 -23.31 -7.24
CA ARG A 327 10.75 -22.99 -7.49
C ARG A 327 11.13 -21.74 -6.70
N ILE A 328 12.14 -21.87 -5.84
CA ILE A 328 12.58 -20.82 -4.92
C ILE A 328 14.01 -20.41 -5.31
N GLY A 329 14.23 -19.12 -5.57
CA GLY A 329 15.53 -18.62 -6.02
C GLY A 329 15.51 -17.14 -6.37
N ASP A 330 16.56 -16.70 -7.07
CA ASP A 330 16.74 -15.31 -7.51
C ASP A 330 15.46 -14.77 -8.20
N PRO A 331 14.84 -13.70 -7.67
CA PRO A 331 13.61 -13.17 -8.24
C PRO A 331 13.79 -12.53 -9.62
N LEU A 332 15.02 -12.24 -10.05
CA LEU A 332 15.33 -11.76 -11.40
C LEU A 332 15.24 -12.87 -12.45
N ASP A 333 15.25 -14.13 -12.04
CA ASP A 333 14.95 -15.27 -12.90
C ASP A 333 13.44 -15.57 -12.89
N GLN A 334 12.79 -15.26 -14.01
CA GLN A 334 11.34 -15.41 -14.20
C GLN A 334 10.84 -16.86 -14.07
N HIS A 335 11.72 -17.87 -14.03
CA HIS A 335 11.34 -19.25 -13.76
C HIS A 335 11.06 -19.51 -12.28
N ASN A 336 11.58 -18.69 -11.36
CA ASN A 336 11.33 -18.83 -9.94
C ASN A 336 9.94 -18.28 -9.58
N HIS A 337 9.26 -18.98 -8.68
CA HIS A 337 7.94 -18.58 -8.19
C HIS A 337 8.04 -17.73 -6.91
N VAL A 338 9.05 -18.00 -6.07
CA VAL A 338 9.21 -17.38 -4.74
C VAL A 338 10.62 -16.84 -4.58
N GLY A 339 10.72 -15.55 -4.26
CA GLY A 339 11.97 -14.87 -3.89
C GLY A 339 12.25 -14.94 -2.37
N PRO A 340 13.20 -14.15 -1.88
CA PRO A 340 13.51 -14.06 -0.45
C PRO A 340 12.49 -13.22 0.33
N LEU A 341 12.50 -13.37 1.66
CA LEU A 341 11.98 -12.36 2.59
C LEU A 341 12.86 -11.09 2.53
N ILE A 342 12.35 -9.95 3.01
CA ILE A 342 13.05 -8.66 2.89
C ILE A 342 14.38 -8.59 3.66
N ASP A 343 14.51 -9.29 4.78
CA ASP A 343 15.73 -9.35 5.58
C ASP A 343 15.77 -10.55 6.52
N VAL A 344 16.92 -10.74 7.18
CA VAL A 344 17.13 -11.81 8.17
C VAL A 344 16.18 -11.69 9.37
N TYR A 345 15.79 -10.47 9.75
CA TYR A 345 14.81 -10.27 10.82
C TYR A 345 13.43 -10.83 10.45
N ALA A 346 12.99 -10.67 9.21
CA ALA A 346 11.77 -11.32 8.73
C ALA A 346 11.90 -12.86 8.71
N ALA A 347 13.09 -13.40 8.38
CA ALA A 347 13.35 -14.84 8.46
C ALA A 347 13.33 -15.37 9.90
N ASP A 348 13.82 -14.60 10.86
CA ASP A 348 13.73 -14.92 12.29
C ASP A 348 12.26 -14.92 12.76
N MET A 349 11.48 -13.87 12.42
CA MET A 349 10.05 -13.82 12.72
C MET A 349 9.27 -15.00 12.13
N TYR A 350 9.62 -15.41 10.91
CA TYR A 350 9.05 -16.59 10.25
C TYR A 350 9.35 -17.88 11.04
N THR A 351 10.60 -18.04 11.49
CA THR A 351 11.04 -19.20 12.26
C THR A 351 10.35 -19.24 13.63
N ASP A 352 10.27 -18.09 14.31
CA ASP A 352 9.59 -17.94 15.60
C ASP A 352 8.09 -18.25 15.50
N ALA A 353 7.43 -17.82 14.41
CA ALA A 353 6.03 -18.11 14.15
C ALA A 353 5.75 -19.61 13.97
N ILE A 354 6.65 -20.32 13.28
CA ILE A 354 6.56 -21.78 13.15
C ILE A 354 6.69 -22.47 14.50
N GLU A 355 7.69 -22.08 15.31
CA GLU A 355 7.91 -22.68 16.62
C GLU A 355 6.79 -22.35 17.62
N LYS A 356 6.21 -21.14 17.56
CA LYS A 356 5.01 -20.77 18.31
C LYS A 356 3.81 -21.63 17.88
N GLY A 357 3.59 -21.77 16.58
CA GLY A 357 2.52 -22.63 16.05
C GLY A 357 2.64 -24.08 16.51
N LYS A 358 3.85 -24.67 16.47
CA LYS A 358 4.08 -26.04 17.00
C LYS A 358 3.73 -26.17 18.48
N LYS A 359 4.06 -25.15 19.30
CA LYS A 359 3.72 -25.13 20.74
C LYS A 359 2.22 -25.02 20.99
N GLU A 360 1.50 -24.31 20.12
CA GLU A 360 0.03 -24.16 20.18
C GLU A 360 -0.71 -25.41 19.64
N GLY A 361 -0.01 -26.32 18.94
CA GLY A 361 -0.57 -27.57 18.44
C GLY A 361 -0.79 -27.61 16.92
N ALA A 362 -0.25 -26.64 16.18
CA ALA A 362 -0.30 -26.63 14.72
C ALA A 362 0.39 -27.88 14.13
N ARG A 363 -0.28 -28.53 13.17
CA ARG A 363 0.25 -29.67 12.43
C ARG A 363 0.68 -29.25 11.04
N PHE A 364 1.99 -29.18 10.80
CA PHE A 364 2.55 -28.83 9.50
C PHE A 364 2.37 -29.99 8.51
N VAL A 365 1.68 -29.71 7.39
CA VAL A 365 1.49 -30.64 6.26
C VAL A 365 2.43 -30.31 5.09
N VAL A 366 2.98 -29.10 5.10
CA VAL A 366 4.17 -28.72 4.34
C VAL A 366 5.14 -28.09 5.33
N GLU A 367 6.29 -28.73 5.53
CA GLU A 367 7.31 -28.27 6.46
C GLU A 367 7.97 -26.97 5.98
N GLY A 368 8.15 -26.05 6.92
CA GLY A 368 8.88 -24.81 6.71
C GLY A 368 10.39 -24.95 6.88
N GLY A 369 11.06 -23.80 6.95
CA GLY A 369 12.48 -23.69 7.29
C GLY A 369 13.23 -22.71 6.40
N VAL A 370 14.29 -22.15 6.96
CA VAL A 370 15.25 -21.30 6.24
C VAL A 370 16.07 -22.18 5.29
N LEU A 371 16.25 -21.73 4.06
CA LEU A 371 17.04 -22.41 3.04
C LEU A 371 18.53 -22.11 3.22
N SER A 372 19.38 -23.12 2.95
CA SER A 372 20.83 -23.03 3.07
C SER A 372 21.52 -23.43 1.76
N GLY A 373 22.70 -22.88 1.51
CA GLY A 373 23.53 -23.17 0.33
C GLY A 373 23.92 -21.88 -0.40
N ASP A 374 24.83 -21.99 -1.37
CA ASP A 374 25.44 -20.83 -2.04
C ASP A 374 24.42 -19.88 -2.68
N GLN A 375 23.34 -20.44 -3.25
CA GLN A 375 22.25 -19.70 -3.88
C GLN A 375 21.29 -19.00 -2.89
N TYR A 376 21.44 -19.27 -1.58
CA TYR A 376 20.61 -18.72 -0.50
C TYR A 376 21.45 -17.99 0.55
N SER A 377 22.62 -17.49 0.14
CA SER A 377 23.64 -16.91 1.02
C SER A 377 23.22 -15.63 1.76
N SER A 378 22.13 -14.98 1.35
CA SER A 378 21.55 -13.83 2.07
C SER A 378 20.90 -14.20 3.41
N GLY A 379 20.60 -15.49 3.64
CA GLY A 379 19.85 -15.95 4.82
C GLY A 379 18.37 -15.56 4.82
N CYS A 380 17.87 -14.97 3.73
CA CYS A 380 16.51 -14.44 3.64
C CYS A 380 15.53 -15.39 2.91
N TYR A 381 16.00 -16.51 2.36
CA TYR A 381 15.15 -17.46 1.65
C TYR A 381 14.55 -18.49 2.60
N VAL A 382 13.23 -18.67 2.52
CA VAL A 382 12.48 -19.63 3.35
C VAL A 382 11.60 -20.52 2.49
N LYS A 383 11.27 -21.71 2.97
CA LYS A 383 10.25 -22.58 2.37
C LYS A 383 8.86 -22.10 2.75
N PRO A 384 7.94 -21.82 1.81
CA PRO A 384 6.53 -21.64 2.16
C PRO A 384 6.01 -22.87 2.91
N CYS A 385 5.25 -22.66 3.99
CA CYS A 385 4.74 -23.75 4.82
C CYS A 385 3.22 -23.71 4.96
N VAL A 386 2.64 -24.86 5.28
CA VAL A 386 1.19 -25.04 5.42
C VAL A 386 0.93 -25.84 6.69
N ALA A 387 0.05 -25.33 7.55
CA ALA A 387 -0.30 -25.97 8.82
C ALA A 387 -1.80 -26.09 9.00
N GLU A 388 -2.25 -27.26 9.47
CA GLU A 388 -3.60 -27.44 10.01
C GLU A 388 -3.62 -26.90 11.44
N VAL A 389 -4.61 -26.06 11.75
CA VAL A 389 -4.68 -25.30 13.00
C VAL A 389 -6.12 -25.15 13.49
N GLU A 390 -6.27 -24.80 14.77
CA GLU A 390 -7.53 -24.33 15.31
C GLU A 390 -7.59 -22.80 15.26
N ASN A 391 -8.75 -22.22 14.95
CA ASN A 391 -8.86 -20.77 14.75
C ASN A 391 -8.52 -19.96 16.01
N HIS A 392 -8.72 -20.51 17.22
CA HIS A 392 -8.45 -19.79 18.47
C HIS A 392 -6.96 -19.67 18.83
N PHE A 393 -6.06 -20.28 18.05
CA PHE A 393 -4.62 -20.14 18.26
C PHE A 393 -4.16 -18.70 18.04
N ASP A 394 -3.33 -18.17 18.95
CA ASP A 394 -2.84 -16.80 18.87
C ASP A 394 -2.09 -16.56 17.55
N ILE A 395 -1.33 -17.56 17.08
CA ILE A 395 -0.59 -17.46 15.81
C ILE A 395 -1.49 -17.32 14.58
N VAL A 396 -2.76 -17.74 14.67
CA VAL A 396 -3.76 -17.61 13.60
C VAL A 396 -4.42 -16.24 13.63
N GLN A 397 -4.52 -15.62 14.81
CA GLN A 397 -5.12 -14.29 15.00
C GLN A 397 -4.12 -13.16 14.68
N GLU A 398 -2.83 -13.41 14.90
CA GLU A 398 -1.74 -12.46 14.65
C GLU A 398 -1.27 -12.49 13.19
N GLU A 399 -0.98 -11.33 12.61
CA GLU A 399 -0.32 -11.25 11.31
C GLU A 399 1.18 -11.54 11.45
N THR A 400 1.64 -12.65 10.87
CA THR A 400 3.06 -12.87 10.56
C THR A 400 3.29 -12.57 9.08
N PHE A 401 4.20 -11.63 8.79
CA PHE A 401 4.44 -11.13 7.44
C PHE A 401 5.41 -12.03 6.65
N ALA A 402 5.04 -13.30 6.49
CA ALA A 402 5.84 -14.38 5.89
C ALA A 402 4.94 -15.45 5.22
N PRO A 403 5.49 -16.41 4.44
CA PRO A 403 4.68 -17.34 3.65
C PRO A 403 4.22 -18.55 4.48
N ILE A 404 3.38 -18.30 5.48
CA ILE A 404 2.74 -19.30 6.34
C ILE A 404 1.25 -19.33 6.03
N LEU A 405 0.72 -20.50 5.68
CA LEU A 405 -0.69 -20.70 5.35
C LEU A 405 -1.37 -21.63 6.35
N TYR A 406 -2.45 -21.17 6.94
CA TYR A 406 -3.23 -21.90 7.95
C TYR A 406 -4.47 -22.54 7.33
N LEU A 407 -4.70 -23.83 7.56
CA LEU A 407 -5.89 -24.57 7.12
C LEU A 407 -6.84 -24.76 8.30
N ILE A 408 -8.11 -24.36 8.10
CA ILE A 408 -9.17 -24.39 9.10
C ILE A 408 -10.39 -25.08 8.47
N LYS A 409 -11.01 -26.01 9.20
CA LYS A 409 -12.26 -26.66 8.76
C LYS A 409 -13.47 -25.82 9.13
N TYR A 410 -14.52 -25.92 8.33
CA TYR A 410 -15.85 -25.44 8.70
C TYR A 410 -16.94 -26.37 8.15
N LYS A 411 -18.16 -26.23 8.66
CA LYS A 411 -19.33 -27.01 8.24
C LYS A 411 -20.46 -26.17 7.65
N THR A 412 -20.72 -24.97 8.17
CA THR A 412 -21.78 -24.09 7.67
C THR A 412 -21.21 -22.77 7.17
N LEU A 413 -21.84 -22.15 6.16
CA LEU A 413 -21.35 -20.87 5.64
C LEU A 413 -21.33 -19.77 6.74
N ASP A 414 -22.32 -19.74 7.62
CA ASP A 414 -22.37 -18.81 8.75
C ASP A 414 -21.15 -18.96 9.67
N GLU A 415 -20.73 -20.20 9.94
CA GLU A 415 -19.51 -20.51 10.68
C GLU A 415 -18.26 -20.04 9.93
N ALA A 416 -18.17 -20.28 8.62
CA ALA A 416 -17.03 -19.82 7.81
C ALA A 416 -16.89 -18.29 7.81
N ILE A 417 -18.02 -17.57 7.70
CA ILE A 417 -18.06 -16.10 7.79
C ILE A 417 -17.64 -15.65 9.19
N ALA A 418 -18.12 -16.31 10.26
CA ALA A 418 -17.72 -15.99 11.62
C ALA A 418 -16.22 -16.22 11.86
N LEU A 419 -15.65 -17.30 11.34
CA LEU A 419 -14.20 -17.56 11.36
C LEU A 419 -13.42 -16.50 10.59
N GLN A 420 -13.90 -16.11 9.40
CA GLN A 420 -13.29 -15.06 8.60
C GLN A 420 -13.26 -13.72 9.34
N ASN A 421 -14.39 -13.32 9.91
CA ASN A 421 -14.61 -12.05 10.59
C ASN A 421 -13.99 -12.00 12.00
N GLY A 422 -13.67 -13.17 12.59
CA GLY A 422 -13.20 -13.30 13.98
C GLY A 422 -11.81 -12.74 14.29
N VAL A 423 -11.03 -12.34 13.26
CA VAL A 423 -9.71 -11.71 13.44
C VAL A 423 -9.84 -10.17 13.56
N PRO A 424 -8.89 -9.50 14.23
CA PRO A 424 -8.94 -8.05 14.40
C PRO A 424 -8.72 -7.25 13.09
N GLN A 425 -8.08 -7.84 12.08
CA GLN A 425 -7.86 -7.22 10.77
C GLN A 425 -9.11 -7.32 9.86
N GLY A 426 -9.19 -6.46 8.85
CA GLY A 426 -10.34 -6.40 7.94
C GLY A 426 -9.98 -5.88 6.54
N LEU A 427 -8.84 -6.31 5.99
CA LEU A 427 -8.39 -5.85 4.67
C LEU A 427 -9.13 -6.57 3.54
N SER A 428 -8.78 -7.83 3.28
CA SER A 428 -9.29 -8.59 2.14
C SER A 428 -9.82 -9.96 2.55
N SER A 429 -10.81 -10.41 1.79
CA SER A 429 -11.53 -11.66 1.98
C SER A 429 -11.95 -12.22 0.63
N ALA A 430 -12.06 -13.55 0.53
CA ALA A 430 -12.60 -14.18 -0.65
C ALA A 430 -13.43 -15.42 -0.31
N ILE A 431 -14.37 -15.75 -1.18
CA ILE A 431 -15.04 -17.05 -1.23
C ILE A 431 -14.88 -17.68 -2.62
N MET A 432 -14.52 -18.95 -2.67
CA MET A 432 -14.55 -19.77 -3.89
C MET A 432 -15.81 -20.63 -3.83
N THR A 433 -16.77 -20.38 -4.72
CA THR A 433 -18.05 -21.09 -4.78
C THR A 433 -18.73 -20.89 -6.14
N LEU A 434 -19.39 -21.93 -6.66
CA LEU A 434 -20.31 -21.83 -7.80
C LEU A 434 -21.77 -21.65 -7.35
N ASN A 435 -22.02 -21.59 -6.05
CA ASN A 435 -23.34 -21.40 -5.47
C ASN A 435 -23.67 -19.91 -5.35
N LEU A 436 -24.67 -19.46 -6.14
CA LEU A 436 -25.08 -18.05 -6.17
C LEU A 436 -25.51 -17.53 -4.79
N ARG A 437 -26.18 -18.35 -3.98
CA ARG A 437 -26.67 -17.91 -2.65
C ARG A 437 -25.54 -17.71 -1.67
N GLU A 438 -24.51 -18.55 -1.72
CA GLU A 438 -23.32 -18.40 -0.88
C GLU A 438 -22.54 -17.14 -1.27
N ALA A 439 -22.37 -16.90 -2.58
CA ALA A 439 -21.71 -15.70 -3.09
C ALA A 439 -22.43 -14.41 -2.64
N GLU A 440 -23.76 -14.33 -2.83
CA GLU A 440 -24.55 -13.18 -2.41
C GLU A 440 -24.57 -13.02 -0.89
N GLN A 441 -24.66 -14.11 -0.13
CA GLN A 441 -24.61 -14.04 1.33
C GLN A 441 -23.26 -13.50 1.81
N PHE A 442 -22.16 -13.97 1.23
CA PHE A 442 -20.81 -13.52 1.56
C PHE A 442 -20.58 -12.03 1.28
N LEU A 443 -21.19 -11.48 0.22
CA LEU A 443 -21.11 -10.06 -0.12
C LEU A 443 -22.19 -9.19 0.57
N SER A 444 -23.15 -9.80 1.26
CA SER A 444 -24.22 -9.08 1.95
C SER A 444 -23.76 -8.40 3.23
N ALA A 445 -24.62 -7.58 3.83
CA ALA A 445 -24.37 -6.97 5.14
C ALA A 445 -24.18 -7.98 6.30
N ALA A 446 -24.59 -9.25 6.10
CA ALA A 446 -24.35 -10.34 7.06
C ALA A 446 -23.10 -11.16 6.72
N GLY A 447 -22.39 -10.80 5.64
CA GLY A 447 -21.24 -11.52 5.09
C GLY A 447 -19.90 -11.04 5.62
N SER A 448 -18.91 -10.92 4.73
CA SER A 448 -17.58 -10.45 5.11
C SER A 448 -17.60 -9.01 5.61
N ASP A 449 -16.80 -8.73 6.64
CA ASP A 449 -16.59 -7.40 7.20
C ASP A 449 -15.27 -6.74 6.75
N CYS A 450 -14.66 -7.25 5.68
CA CYS A 450 -13.46 -6.70 5.10
C CYS A 450 -13.76 -5.55 4.13
N GLY A 451 -12.78 -4.67 3.90
CA GLY A 451 -12.91 -3.60 2.91
C GLY A 451 -12.90 -4.10 1.46
N ILE A 452 -12.28 -5.26 1.22
CA ILE A 452 -12.29 -6.01 -0.05
C ILE A 452 -12.95 -7.36 0.19
N ALA A 453 -14.00 -7.67 -0.57
CA ALA A 453 -14.71 -8.95 -0.54
C ALA A 453 -14.90 -9.51 -1.95
N ASN A 454 -14.28 -10.67 -2.17
CA ASN A 454 -14.09 -11.25 -3.49
C ASN A 454 -14.86 -12.58 -3.64
N VAL A 455 -15.32 -12.88 -4.87
CA VAL A 455 -15.93 -14.16 -5.22
C VAL A 455 -15.16 -14.76 -6.41
N ASN A 456 -14.71 -16.00 -6.28
CA ASN A 456 -13.98 -16.74 -7.31
C ASN A 456 -12.68 -16.07 -7.80
N ILE A 457 -12.08 -15.25 -6.95
CA ILE A 457 -10.74 -14.66 -7.09
C ILE A 457 -10.08 -14.60 -5.71
N GLY A 458 -8.75 -14.69 -5.66
CA GLY A 458 -8.00 -14.66 -4.39
C GLY A 458 -8.05 -13.30 -3.68
N THR A 459 -7.44 -13.22 -2.49
CA THR A 459 -7.44 -12.01 -1.65
C THR A 459 -6.61 -10.86 -2.23
N SER A 460 -5.67 -11.13 -3.14
CA SER A 460 -4.92 -10.10 -3.86
C SER A 460 -5.64 -9.55 -5.11
N GLY A 461 -6.86 -10.00 -5.41
CA GLY A 461 -7.66 -9.46 -6.50
C GLY A 461 -8.16 -8.06 -6.19
N ALA A 462 -7.42 -7.05 -6.61
CA ALA A 462 -7.78 -5.64 -6.53
C ALA A 462 -7.20 -4.90 -7.75
N GLU A 463 -7.81 -3.79 -8.14
CA GLU A 463 -7.43 -3.01 -9.31
C GLU A 463 -7.70 -1.51 -9.11
N ILE A 464 -7.03 -0.68 -9.92
CA ILE A 464 -7.00 0.78 -9.77
C ILE A 464 -8.40 1.43 -9.66
N GLY A 465 -9.40 0.90 -10.37
CA GLY A 465 -10.75 1.49 -10.40
C GLY A 465 -11.51 1.41 -9.07
N GLY A 466 -11.17 0.44 -8.20
CA GLY A 466 -11.77 0.26 -6.88
C GLY A 466 -11.09 1.07 -5.79
N ALA A 467 -11.83 1.39 -4.71
CA ALA A 467 -11.22 1.97 -3.51
C ALA A 467 -10.48 0.85 -2.75
N PHE A 468 -9.16 0.90 -2.73
CA PHE A 468 -8.34 -0.09 -2.02
C PHE A 468 -8.25 0.28 -0.54
N GLY A 469 -8.52 -0.66 0.36
CA GLY A 469 -8.26 -0.52 1.79
C GLY A 469 -9.17 -1.39 2.63
N GLY A 470 -9.03 -1.29 3.96
CA GLY A 470 -9.68 -2.22 4.89
C GLY A 470 -10.38 -1.56 6.08
N GLU A 471 -11.11 -2.40 6.81
CA GLU A 471 -11.86 -2.05 8.02
C GLU A 471 -11.14 -2.51 9.30
N LYS A 472 -11.75 -2.27 10.47
CA LYS A 472 -11.23 -2.69 11.79
C LYS A 472 -9.79 -2.20 12.03
N GLU A 473 -8.89 -3.08 12.48
CA GLU A 473 -7.48 -2.76 12.70
C GLU A 473 -6.68 -2.53 11.41
N THR A 474 -7.27 -2.74 10.22
CA THR A 474 -6.65 -2.31 8.96
C THR A 474 -6.71 -0.78 8.79
N GLY A 475 -7.61 -0.09 9.48
CA GLY A 475 -7.51 1.35 9.74
C GLY A 475 -8.56 2.25 9.08
N GLY A 476 -9.38 1.74 8.15
CA GLY A 476 -10.48 2.49 7.52
C GLY A 476 -10.04 3.44 6.40
N GLY A 477 -8.74 3.50 6.08
CA GLY A 477 -8.24 4.24 4.92
C GLY A 477 -8.81 3.70 3.61
N ARG A 478 -8.79 4.54 2.57
CA ARG A 478 -8.97 4.11 1.19
C ARG A 478 -8.03 4.86 0.24
N GLU A 479 -7.50 4.16 -0.73
CA GLU A 479 -6.58 4.64 -1.76
C GLU A 479 -7.10 4.30 -3.17
N SER A 480 -6.47 4.90 -4.19
CA SER A 480 -6.75 4.64 -5.62
C SER A 480 -8.13 5.09 -6.12
N GLY A 481 -9.06 4.16 -6.35
CA GLY A 481 -10.25 4.38 -7.17
C GLY A 481 -11.46 4.95 -6.43
N SER A 482 -12.63 4.81 -7.07
CA SER A 482 -13.90 5.36 -6.57
C SER A 482 -13.78 6.85 -6.20
N ASP A 483 -14.21 7.24 -5.00
CA ASP A 483 -14.11 8.58 -4.46
C ASP A 483 -13.05 8.73 -3.34
N ALA A 484 -12.04 7.84 -3.31
CA ALA A 484 -10.92 7.91 -2.37
C ALA A 484 -10.19 9.28 -2.39
N TRP A 485 -10.21 9.96 -3.54
CA TRP A 485 -9.70 11.33 -3.71
C TRP A 485 -10.28 12.35 -2.71
N LYS A 486 -11.49 12.11 -2.18
CA LYS A 486 -12.11 12.96 -1.15
C LYS A 486 -11.31 12.94 0.16
N GLY A 487 -10.55 11.88 0.45
CA GLY A 487 -9.61 11.82 1.57
C GLY A 487 -8.51 12.89 1.48
N TYR A 488 -8.14 13.27 0.26
CA TYR A 488 -7.09 14.25 -0.06
C TYR A 488 -7.61 15.69 -0.18
N MET A 489 -8.90 15.94 0.06
CA MET A 489 -9.52 17.25 -0.08
C MET A 489 -10.41 17.58 1.13
N ARG A 490 -10.68 18.87 1.33
CA ARG A 490 -11.66 19.33 2.33
C ARG A 490 -12.95 19.79 1.64
N ARG A 491 -14.07 19.27 2.13
CA ARG A 491 -15.42 19.64 1.69
C ARG A 491 -15.79 21.01 2.25
N GLN A 492 -16.50 21.81 1.45
CA GLN A 492 -17.10 23.07 1.88
C GLN A 492 -18.54 23.15 1.35
N THR A 493 -19.50 23.41 2.25
CA THR A 493 -20.87 23.75 1.86
C THR A 493 -20.99 25.27 1.78
N ASN A 494 -21.44 25.76 0.64
CA ASN A 494 -21.54 27.18 0.33
C ASN A 494 -23.00 27.55 0.11
N THR A 495 -23.41 28.65 0.74
CA THR A 495 -24.70 29.29 0.49
C THR A 495 -24.41 30.71 0.01
N ILE A 496 -24.87 31.05 -1.18
CA ILE A 496 -24.77 32.40 -1.73
C ILE A 496 -26.16 33.02 -1.66
N ASN A 497 -26.31 34.07 -0.86
CA ASN A 497 -27.45 34.98 -0.98
C ASN A 497 -27.18 35.92 -2.16
N TYR A 498 -28.02 35.87 -3.19
CA TYR A 498 -27.94 36.79 -4.33
C TYR A 498 -29.06 37.84 -4.33
N ALA A 499 -29.84 37.93 -3.25
CA ALA A 499 -30.74 39.06 -3.02
C ALA A 499 -29.97 40.32 -2.61
N ASN A 500 -30.65 41.47 -2.67
CA ASN A 500 -30.25 42.72 -2.04
C ASN A 500 -30.73 42.85 -0.58
N THR A 501 -31.27 41.77 0.00
CA THR A 501 -31.77 41.70 1.38
C THR A 501 -31.22 40.48 2.10
N LEU A 502 -30.98 40.57 3.41
CA LEU A 502 -30.64 39.41 4.25
C LEU A 502 -31.87 39.05 5.10
N PRO A 503 -32.72 38.09 4.66
CA PRO A 503 -33.80 37.62 5.51
C PRO A 503 -33.17 36.89 6.71
N LEU A 504 -33.43 37.41 7.90
CA LEU A 504 -33.03 36.77 9.14
C LEU A 504 -33.85 35.48 9.28
N ALA A 505 -33.15 34.37 9.51
CA ALA A 505 -33.81 33.10 9.81
C ALA A 505 -34.61 33.24 11.12
N GLN A 506 -35.61 32.37 11.32
CA GLN A 506 -36.41 32.27 12.55
C GLN A 506 -37.31 33.48 12.86
N GLY A 507 -37.55 34.37 11.90
CA GLY A 507 -38.52 35.48 12.04
C GLY A 507 -38.07 36.64 12.94
N ILE A 508 -36.81 36.65 13.37
CA ILE A 508 -36.20 37.76 14.12
C ILE A 508 -36.03 38.95 13.18
N LYS A 509 -36.31 40.18 13.65
CA LYS A 509 -36.08 41.43 12.91
C LYS A 509 -35.11 42.31 13.68
N PHE A 510 -34.11 42.85 12.99
CA PHE A 510 -33.27 43.93 13.50
C PHE A 510 -33.57 45.18 12.67
N ASP A 511 -34.00 46.27 13.31
CA ASP A 511 -34.15 47.59 12.69
C ASP A 511 -32.77 48.29 12.70
N LEU A 512 -31.88 47.89 11.77
CA LEU A 512 -30.52 48.43 11.61
C LEU A 512 -30.35 49.23 10.32
#